data_AF-A0A2H5Z7S6-F1
#
_entry.id   AF-A0A2H5Z7S6-F1
#
_cell.length_a   1.000
_cell.length_b   1.000
_cell.length_c   1.000
_cell.angle_alpha   90.00
_cell.angle_beta   90.00
_cell.angle_gamma   90.00
#
_symmetry.space_group_name_H-M   'P 1'
#
loop_
_entity.id
_entity.type
_entity.pdbx_description
1 polymer ?
#
loop_
_entity_poly.entity_id
_entity_poly.type
_entity_poly.pdbx_seq_one_letter_code
_entity_poly.pdbx_strand_id
1 'polypeptide(L)'
;MGRPRVDLEYAAFYPEVRSVTLSSGSSLSPGIDLDGLTLVGILMPSTWDGTAITFQASINGTAWFDLYDAAGNEVILSVAPSWYIQIDPRRFAGIRYLRIRSGTSSSPVNQTASRVLQLILAAPR
;
A
#
# COMPACT_ATOMS: atom_id res chain seq x y z
N MET A 1 -17.73 11.22 -17.07
CA MET A 1 -18.36 9.91 -17.37
C MET A 1 -17.97 8.97 -16.24
N GLY A 2 -18.88 8.73 -15.29
CA GLY A 2 -18.61 7.93 -14.09
C GLY A 2 -18.43 6.47 -14.45
N ARG A 3 -17.32 5.88 -14.02
CA ARG A 3 -16.91 4.52 -14.39
C ARG A 3 -17.92 3.51 -13.80
N PRO A 4 -18.44 2.54 -14.58
CA PRO A 4 -19.33 1.51 -14.06
C PRO A 4 -18.60 0.67 -12.99
N ARG A 5 -19.35 0.08 -12.06
CA ARG A 5 -18.81 -0.71 -10.94
C ARG A 5 -17.82 -1.76 -11.46
N VAL A 6 -16.69 -1.84 -10.76
CA VAL A 6 -15.60 -2.81 -10.93
C VAL A 6 -16.16 -4.23 -10.92
N ASP A 7 -16.37 -4.82 -12.10
CA ASP A 7 -16.49 -6.25 -12.24
C ASP A 7 -15.08 -6.84 -12.28
N LEU A 8 -14.86 -7.95 -11.58
CA LEU A 8 -13.56 -8.62 -11.47
C LEU A 8 -12.96 -8.97 -12.85
N GLU A 9 -13.80 -9.06 -13.88
CA GLU A 9 -13.41 -9.29 -15.27
C GLU A 9 -12.56 -8.13 -15.85
N TYR A 10 -12.83 -6.87 -15.51
CA TYR A 10 -12.00 -5.75 -15.96
C TYR A 10 -10.63 -5.74 -15.29
N ALA A 11 -10.57 -6.01 -13.98
CA ALA A 11 -9.32 -6.09 -13.22
C ALA A 11 -8.46 -7.30 -13.61
N ALA A 12 -9.04 -8.30 -14.27
CA ALA A 12 -8.30 -9.42 -14.86
C ALA A 12 -7.42 -8.99 -16.04
N PHE A 13 -7.81 -7.93 -16.76
CA PHE A 13 -7.08 -7.42 -17.94
C PHE A 13 -6.32 -6.12 -17.67
N TYR A 14 -6.80 -5.25 -16.77
CA TYR A 14 -6.18 -3.97 -16.45
C TYR A 14 -5.92 -3.78 -14.95
N PRO A 15 -4.80 -3.18 -14.55
CA PRO A 15 -4.57 -2.85 -13.15
C PRO A 15 -5.52 -1.76 -12.66
N GLU A 16 -5.99 -1.89 -11.42
CA GLU A 16 -6.73 -0.85 -10.72
C GLU A 16 -5.76 0.07 -9.96
N VAL A 17 -6.07 1.36 -9.88
CA VAL A 17 -5.29 2.32 -9.09
C VAL A 17 -6.14 2.87 -7.96
N ARG A 18 -5.64 2.74 -6.72
CA ARG A 18 -6.26 3.35 -5.53
C ARG A 18 -5.32 4.34 -4.87
N SER A 19 -5.83 5.53 -4.56
CA SER A 19 -5.06 6.57 -3.86
C SER A 19 -5.13 6.38 -2.35
N VAL A 20 -4.00 6.58 -1.68
CA VAL A 20 -3.92 6.59 -0.21
C VAL A 20 -3.16 7.83 0.25
N THR A 21 -3.72 8.52 1.25
CA THR A 21 -3.17 9.77 1.76
C THR A 21 -2.61 9.57 3.16
N LEU A 22 -1.35 9.96 3.37
CA LEU A 22 -0.78 10.19 4.69
C LEU A 22 -0.88 11.68 4.99
N SER A 23 -1.63 12.03 6.03
CA SER A 23 -1.77 13.42 6.48
C SER A 23 -0.43 13.96 7.02
N SER A 24 -0.26 15.28 6.99
CA SER A 24 0.86 15.92 7.68
C SER A 24 0.88 15.52 9.17
N GLY A 25 2.07 15.25 9.70
CA GLY A 25 2.28 14.76 11.06
C GLY A 25 1.97 13.27 11.25
N SER A 26 1.51 12.56 10.24
CA SER A 26 1.23 11.12 10.31
C SER A 26 2.31 10.29 9.60
N SER A 27 2.66 9.16 10.21
CA SER A 27 3.51 8.13 9.60
C SER A 27 2.72 6.94 9.07
N LEU A 28 1.42 6.83 9.40
CA LEU A 28 0.56 5.72 9.03
C LEU A 28 -0.66 6.23 8.24
N SER A 29 -1.03 5.53 7.17
CA SER A 29 -2.23 5.84 6.40
C SER A 29 -3.51 5.34 7.09
N PRO A 30 -4.69 5.84 6.68
CA PRO A 30 -5.94 5.13 6.86
C PRO A 30 -5.89 3.73 6.22
N GLY A 31 -6.77 2.85 6.67
CA GLY A 31 -6.92 1.52 6.09
C GLY A 31 -7.51 1.58 4.68
N ILE A 32 -6.96 0.79 3.76
CA ILE A 32 -7.49 0.60 2.42
C ILE A 32 -7.96 -0.85 2.25
N ASP A 33 -9.19 -1.05 1.81
CA ASP A 33 -9.67 -2.35 1.33
C ASP A 33 -9.05 -2.59 -0.05
N LEU A 34 -8.57 -3.80 -0.32
CA LEU A 34 -8.07 -4.22 -1.64
C LEU A 34 -9.14 -4.95 -2.46
N ASP A 35 -10.29 -5.28 -1.86
CA ASP A 35 -11.46 -5.86 -2.52
C ASP A 35 -11.14 -7.07 -3.41
N GLY A 36 -10.32 -7.99 -2.89
CA GLY A 36 -9.90 -9.21 -3.60
C GLY A 36 -8.74 -9.03 -4.59
N LEU A 37 -8.21 -7.83 -4.75
CA LEU A 37 -7.02 -7.57 -5.55
C LEU A 37 -5.73 -7.66 -4.72
N THR A 38 -4.60 -7.79 -5.42
CA THR A 38 -3.27 -7.85 -4.81
C THR A 38 -2.44 -6.64 -5.20
N LEU A 39 -1.66 -6.11 -4.24
CA LEU A 39 -0.72 -5.02 -4.49
C LEU A 39 0.42 -5.49 -5.40
N VAL A 40 0.58 -4.84 -6.54
CA VAL A 40 1.63 -5.14 -7.54
C VAL A 40 2.58 -3.97 -7.79
N GLY A 41 2.24 -2.77 -7.29
CA GLY A 41 3.15 -1.65 -7.34
C GLY A 41 2.67 -0.43 -6.56
N ILE A 42 3.58 0.52 -6.41
CA ILE A 42 3.31 1.82 -5.78
C ILE A 42 3.97 2.90 -6.64
N LEU A 43 3.20 3.92 -7.03
CA LEU A 43 3.76 5.17 -7.54
C LEU A 43 3.90 6.16 -6.38
N MET A 44 5.14 6.52 -6.11
CA MET A 44 5.50 7.48 -5.06
C MET A 44 5.21 8.91 -5.49
N PRO A 45 4.77 9.78 -4.56
CA PRO A 45 4.65 11.22 -4.82
C PRO A 45 6.01 11.86 -5.13
N SER A 46 5.99 13.06 -5.70
CA SER A 46 7.20 13.85 -6.00
C SER A 46 7.96 14.30 -4.75
N THR A 47 7.35 14.18 -3.58
CA THR A 47 7.92 14.55 -2.27
C THR A 47 7.55 13.49 -1.25
N TRP A 48 8.52 13.04 -0.47
CA TRP A 48 8.35 11.99 0.54
C TRP A 48 9.45 12.13 1.59
N ASP A 49 9.09 12.01 2.87
CA ASP A 49 10.00 12.31 3.98
C ASP A 49 10.79 11.09 4.47
N GLY A 50 10.35 9.86 4.15
CA GLY A 50 11.01 8.62 4.56
C GLY A 50 11.90 8.00 3.47
N THR A 51 12.66 6.97 3.84
CA THR A 51 13.43 6.14 2.88
C THR A 51 12.93 4.70 2.78
N ALA A 52 11.93 4.36 3.61
CA ALA A 52 11.31 3.06 3.65
C ALA A 52 9.79 3.17 3.78
N ILE A 53 9.10 2.15 3.27
CA ILE A 53 7.70 1.86 3.55
C ILE A 53 7.58 0.48 4.18
N THR A 54 6.80 0.38 5.25
CA THR A 54 6.34 -0.88 5.86
C THR A 54 4.82 -0.91 5.91
N PHE A 55 4.22 -2.04 6.29
CA PHE A 55 2.79 -2.25 6.15
C PHE A 55 2.17 -2.77 7.44
N GLN A 56 0.90 -2.43 7.63
CA GLN A 56 0.02 -3.21 8.50
C GLN A 56 -1.05 -3.88 7.67
N ALA A 57 -1.44 -5.09 8.07
CA ALA A 57 -2.53 -5.82 7.47
C ALA A 57 -3.69 -5.98 8.47
N SER A 58 -4.89 -6.16 7.93
CA SER A 58 -6.07 -6.50 8.71
C SER A 58 -6.96 -7.49 7.93
N ILE A 59 -7.62 -8.37 8.65
CA ILE A 59 -8.63 -9.29 8.10
C ILE A 59 -10.03 -8.65 8.02
N ASN A 60 -10.28 -7.62 8.85
CA ASN A 60 -11.62 -7.05 9.06
C ASN A 60 -11.65 -5.51 9.02
N GLY A 61 -10.51 -4.86 8.80
CA GLY A 61 -10.38 -3.39 8.75
C GLY A 61 -10.38 -2.70 10.12
N THR A 62 -10.49 -3.45 11.23
CA THR A 62 -10.57 -2.88 12.59
C THR A 62 -9.33 -3.18 13.43
N ALA A 63 -8.88 -4.43 13.46
CA ALA A 63 -7.65 -4.84 14.14
C ALA A 63 -6.47 -4.87 13.16
N TRP A 64 -5.38 -4.18 13.48
CA TRP A 64 -4.23 -3.98 12.59
C TRP A 64 -2.97 -4.58 13.20
N PHE A 65 -2.21 -5.29 12.36
CA PHE A 65 -0.98 -5.97 12.76
C PHE A 65 0.13 -5.63 11.78
N ASP A 66 1.34 -5.45 12.28
CA ASP A 66 2.51 -5.24 11.43
C ASP A 66 2.75 -6.46 10.54
N LEU A 67 3.08 -6.23 9.27
CA LEU A 67 3.24 -7.29 8.29
C LEU A 67 4.67 -7.84 8.32
N TYR A 68 4.80 -9.13 8.64
CA TYR A 68 6.06 -9.87 8.62
C TYR A 68 6.00 -11.01 7.59
N ASP A 69 7.14 -11.35 7.01
CA ASP A 69 7.29 -12.56 6.21
C ASP A 69 7.44 -13.82 7.09
N ALA A 70 7.36 -15.00 6.46
CA ALA A 70 7.49 -16.28 7.15
C ALA A 70 8.88 -16.53 7.78
N ALA A 71 9.88 -15.71 7.45
CA ALA A 71 11.20 -15.74 8.05
C ALA A 71 11.33 -14.78 9.25
N GLY A 72 10.25 -14.06 9.60
CA GLY A 72 10.22 -13.14 10.73
C GLY A 72 10.79 -11.74 10.43
N ASN A 73 10.95 -11.37 9.16
CA ASN A 73 11.37 -10.02 8.79
C ASN A 73 10.17 -9.13 8.50
N GLU A 74 10.20 -7.87 8.95
CA GLU A 74 9.17 -6.89 8.59
C GLU A 74 9.17 -6.68 7.08
N VAL A 75 8.00 -6.71 6.45
CA VAL A 75 7.87 -6.48 5.01
C VAL A 75 8.15 -5.00 4.73
N ILE A 76 9.35 -4.75 4.24
CA ILE A 76 9.88 -3.42 3.93
C ILE A 76 10.11 -3.23 2.42
N LEU A 77 9.86 -2.02 1.94
CA LEU A 77 10.25 -1.51 0.64
C LEU A 77 11.16 -0.29 0.81
N SER A 78 12.30 -0.25 0.13
CA SER A 78 13.09 0.97 -0.02
C SER A 78 12.41 1.89 -1.02
N VAL A 79 12.29 3.18 -0.69
CA VAL A 79 11.56 4.15 -1.51
C VAL A 79 12.31 5.47 -1.61
N ALA A 80 12.06 6.21 -2.69
CA ALA A 80 12.40 7.61 -2.81
C ALA A 80 11.31 8.36 -3.59
N PRO A 81 11.31 9.70 -3.59
CA PRO A 81 10.33 10.48 -4.34
C PRO A 81 10.33 10.15 -5.84
N SER A 82 9.16 10.21 -6.47
CA SER A 82 8.94 9.98 -7.90
C SER A 82 9.30 8.58 -8.43
N TRP A 83 9.49 7.59 -7.55
CA TRP A 83 9.71 6.21 -7.98
C TRP A 83 8.39 5.53 -8.37
N TYR A 84 8.43 4.74 -9.43
CA TYR A 84 7.43 3.72 -9.73
C TYR A 84 8.00 2.37 -9.28
N ILE A 85 7.44 1.82 -8.21
CA ILE A 85 7.97 0.64 -7.53
C ILE A 85 7.14 -0.57 -7.95
N GLN A 86 7.78 -1.54 -8.58
CA GLN A 86 7.19 -2.86 -8.82
C GLN A 86 7.29 -3.72 -7.56
N ILE A 87 6.26 -4.50 -7.28
CA ILE A 87 6.15 -5.38 -6.11
C ILE A 87 5.86 -6.80 -6.58
N ASP A 88 6.53 -7.79 -5.97
CA ASP A 88 6.13 -9.20 -6.14
C ASP A 88 4.78 -9.43 -5.43
N PRO A 89 3.69 -9.72 -6.17
CA PRO A 89 2.37 -9.91 -5.58
C PRO A 89 2.32 -11.02 -4.54
N ARG A 90 3.22 -12.02 -4.60
CA ARG A 90 3.25 -13.12 -3.62
C ARG A 90 3.48 -12.65 -2.20
N ARG A 91 4.12 -11.49 -2.01
CA ARG A 91 4.35 -10.89 -0.68
C ARG A 91 3.06 -10.30 -0.06
N PHE A 92 2.03 -10.07 -0.88
CA PHE A 92 0.76 -9.45 -0.47
C PHE A 92 -0.46 -10.33 -0.75
N ALA A 93 -0.25 -11.54 -1.27
CA ALA A 93 -1.32 -12.49 -1.54
C ALA A 93 -2.12 -12.79 -0.26
N GLY A 94 -3.45 -12.74 -0.36
CA GLY A 94 -4.35 -13.01 0.76
C GLY A 94 -4.58 -11.82 1.71
N ILE A 95 -3.95 -10.67 1.50
CA ILE A 95 -4.21 -9.47 2.30
C ILE A 95 -5.45 -8.76 1.75
N ARG A 96 -6.45 -8.54 2.61
CA ARG A 96 -7.65 -7.77 2.25
C ARG A 96 -7.51 -6.29 2.58
N TYR A 97 -7.07 -5.96 3.80
CA TYR A 97 -6.94 -4.57 4.23
C TYR A 97 -5.49 -4.23 4.51
N LEU A 98 -5.03 -3.10 3.97
CA LEU A 98 -3.66 -2.58 4.17
C LEU A 98 -3.66 -1.21 4.82
N ARG A 99 -2.64 -0.93 5.61
CA ARG A 99 -2.15 0.42 5.91
C ARG A 99 -0.70 0.50 5.48
N ILE A 100 -0.31 1.69 5.07
CA ILE A 100 1.05 2.01 4.68
C ILE A 100 1.67 2.86 5.77
N ARG A 101 2.85 2.45 6.19
CA ARG A 101 3.70 3.20 7.11
C ARG A 101 4.87 3.79 6.35
N SER A 102 5.15 5.07 6.57
CA SER A 102 6.44 5.68 6.26
C SER A 102 7.42 5.35 7.37
N GLY A 103 8.56 4.75 7.04
CA GLY A 103 9.52 4.18 8.00
C GLY A 103 9.20 2.74 8.40
N THR A 104 9.82 2.27 9.48
CA THR A 104 9.61 0.92 10.04
C THR A 104 8.69 0.95 11.26
N SER A 105 8.23 -0.21 11.72
CA SER A 105 7.54 -0.36 13.02
C SER A 105 8.29 0.30 14.18
N SER A 106 9.61 0.13 14.23
CA SER A 106 10.50 0.65 15.28
C SER A 106 10.90 2.11 15.09
N SER A 107 10.79 2.66 13.88
CA SER A 107 11.15 4.05 13.57
C SER A 107 10.23 4.63 12.51
N PRO A 108 8.96 4.94 12.86
CA PRO A 108 8.03 5.59 11.95
C PRO A 108 8.49 7.02 11.62
N VAL A 109 8.31 7.44 10.37
CA VAL A 109 8.68 8.77 9.88
C VAL A 109 7.41 9.55 9.51
N ASN A 110 7.07 10.54 10.31
CA ASN A 110 5.92 11.40 10.07
C ASN A 110 6.15 12.27 8.83
N GLN A 111 5.13 12.40 7.97
CA GLN A 111 5.23 13.27 6.81
C GLN A 111 5.17 14.75 7.21
N THR A 112 5.98 15.59 6.57
CA THR A 112 5.99 17.04 6.83
C THR A 112 4.80 17.75 6.18
N ALA A 113 4.25 17.17 5.11
CA ALA A 113 3.02 17.62 4.46
C ALA A 113 2.15 16.42 4.07
N SER A 114 0.90 16.66 3.66
CA SER A 114 0.04 15.59 3.14
C SER A 114 0.65 14.95 1.89
N ARG A 115 0.83 13.63 1.90
CA ARG A 115 1.39 12.86 0.78
C ARG A 115 0.38 11.87 0.25
N VAL A 116 0.25 11.78 -1.07
CA VAL A 116 -0.64 10.83 -1.74
C VAL A 116 0.21 9.81 -2.49
N LEU A 117 0.03 8.53 -2.17
CA LEU A 117 0.57 7.42 -2.96
C LEU A 117 -0.53 6.85 -3.86
N GLN A 118 -0.15 6.31 -5.01
CA GLN A 118 -1.04 5.53 -5.86
C GLN A 118 -0.65 4.07 -5.76
N LEU A 119 -1.58 3.23 -5.30
CA LEU A 119 -1.41 1.78 -5.22
C LEU A 119 -1.90 1.17 -6.53
N ILE A 120 -1.04 0.38 -7.16
CA ILE A 120 -1.38 -0.37 -8.36
C ILE A 120 -1.76 -1.78 -7.91
N LEU A 121 -2.99 -2.15 -8.19
CA LEU A 121 -3.60 -3.41 -7.79
C LEU A 121 -3.93 -4.23 -9.04
N ALA A 122 -3.83 -5.55 -8.95
CA ALA A 122 -4.23 -6.45 -10.01
C ALA A 122 -4.97 -7.66 -9.45
N ALA A 123 -5.75 -8.33 -10.30
CA ALA A 123 -6.34 -9.61 -9.93
C ALA A 123 -5.23 -10.60 -9.52
N PRO A 124 -5.47 -11.47 -8.51
CA PRO A 124 -4.56 -12.54 -8.19
C PRO A 124 -4.39 -13.43 -9.43
N ARG A 125 -3.14 -13.70 -9.84
CA ARG A 125 -2.81 -14.64 -10.91
C ARG A 125 -2.06 -15.84 -10.38
#